data_AF-A0A0K0FG92-F1
#
_entry.id   AF-A0A0K0FG92-F1
#
_cell.length_a   1.000
_cell.length_b   1.000
_cell.length_c   1.000
_cell.angle_alpha   90.00
_cell.angle_beta   90.00
_cell.angle_gamma   90.00
#
_symmetry.space_group_name_H-M   'P 1'
#
loop_
_entity.id
_entity.type
_entity.pdbx_description
1 polymer ?
#
loop_
_entity_poly.entity_id
_entity_poly.type
_entity_poly.pdbx_seq_one_letter_code
_entity_poly.pdbx_strand_id
1 'polypeptide(L)'
;MNKLDLKNPDVLIKNIKTILNDDTYKKNAKMVSKRLNKRPIGSKRLLIEHIEFAAEFGRLDMLDLGSRNMGIIEYYNLDIIFPVITGIIIFVSLIFFIIFRIVRRLFITKIKKD
;
A
#
# COMPACT_ATOMS: atom_id res chain seq x y z
N MET A 1 -17.13 -4.13 3.57
CA MET A 1 -18.41 -4.07 2.83
C MET A 1 -18.10 -3.62 1.43
N ASN A 2 -18.43 -4.42 0.44
CA ASN A 2 -18.26 -4.10 -0.98
C ASN A 2 -19.47 -3.31 -1.49
N LYS A 3 -19.29 -2.54 -2.56
CA LYS A 3 -20.36 -1.70 -3.14
C LYS A 3 -21.59 -2.52 -3.57
N LEU A 4 -21.40 -3.79 -3.93
CA LEU A 4 -22.46 -4.72 -4.32
C LEU A 4 -23.37 -5.10 -3.14
N ASP A 5 -22.85 -5.07 -1.91
CA ASP A 5 -23.58 -5.44 -0.69
C ASP A 5 -24.72 -4.46 -0.37
N LEU A 6 -24.69 -3.25 -0.94
CA LEU A 6 -25.75 -2.24 -0.81
C LEU A 6 -27.05 -2.65 -1.50
N LYS A 7 -26.98 -3.53 -2.51
CA LYS A 7 -28.18 -4.06 -3.19
C LYS A 7 -28.89 -5.14 -2.38
N ASN A 8 -28.22 -5.71 -1.38
CA ASN A 8 -28.80 -6.73 -0.53
C ASN A 8 -29.50 -6.06 0.68
N PRO A 9 -30.85 -6.10 0.74
CA PRO A 9 -31.60 -5.43 1.80
C PRO A 9 -31.29 -6.00 3.19
N ASP A 10 -31.01 -7.30 3.31
CA ASP A 10 -30.77 -7.95 4.60
C ASP A 10 -29.46 -7.47 5.23
N VAL A 11 -28.41 -7.34 4.41
CA VAL A 11 -27.10 -6.82 4.84
C VAL A 11 -27.21 -5.35 5.24
N LEU A 12 -27.95 -4.55 4.46
CA LEU A 12 -28.17 -3.14 4.76
C LEU A 12 -28.94 -2.96 6.09
N ILE A 13 -30.04 -3.68 6.26
CA ILE A 13 -30.86 -3.64 7.49
C ILE A 13 -30.03 -4.09 8.69
N LYS A 14 -29.24 -5.17 8.56
CA LYS A 14 -28.35 -5.64 9.61
C LYS A 14 -27.37 -4.55 10.04
N ASN A 15 -26.70 -3.89 9.09
CA ASN A 15 -25.72 -2.84 9.40
C ASN A 15 -26.37 -1.60 10.02
N ILE A 16 -27.55 -1.19 9.54
CA ILE A 16 -28.31 -0.08 10.15
C ILE A 16 -28.67 -0.43 11.59
N LYS A 17 -29.17 -1.65 11.85
CA LYS A 17 -29.46 -2.11 13.21
C LYS A 17 -28.22 -2.12 14.09
N THR A 18 -27.07 -2.56 13.57
CA THR A 18 -25.80 -2.50 14.29
C THR A 18 -25.47 -1.07 14.69
N ILE A 19 -25.54 -0.11 13.75
CA ILE A 19 -25.23 1.31 14.03
C ILE A 19 -26.20 1.91 15.06
N LEU A 20 -27.48 1.54 15.02
CA LEU A 20 -28.50 2.05 15.94
C LEU A 20 -28.38 1.46 17.34
N ASN A 21 -28.00 0.19 17.46
CA ASN A 21 -27.98 -0.52 18.74
C ASN A 21 -26.61 -0.47 19.44
N ASP A 22 -25.52 -0.26 18.69
CA ASP A 22 -24.19 -0.15 19.25
C ASP A 22 -23.86 1.31 19.60
N ASP A 23 -23.80 1.59 20.90
CA ASP A 23 -23.50 2.90 21.46
C ASP A 23 -22.13 3.46 21.06
N THR A 24 -21.18 2.62 20.62
CA THR A 24 -19.86 3.09 20.16
C THR A 24 -20.00 4.03 18.96
N TYR A 25 -20.88 3.73 18.00
CA TYR A 25 -21.14 4.59 16.85
C TYR A 25 -21.69 5.95 17.28
N LYS A 26 -22.64 5.96 18.23
CA LYS A 26 -23.22 7.19 18.79
C LYS A 26 -22.19 8.04 19.53
N LYS A 27 -21.35 7.41 20.35
CA LYS A 27 -20.27 8.09 21.09
C LYS A 27 -19.24 8.71 20.12
N ASN A 28 -18.83 7.95 19.10
CA ASN A 28 -17.90 8.42 18.09
C ASN A 28 -18.49 9.56 17.25
N ALA A 29 -19.75 9.45 16.81
CA ALA A 29 -20.43 10.51 16.06
C ALA A 29 -20.51 11.82 16.86
N LYS A 30 -20.88 11.74 18.15
CA LYS A 30 -20.87 12.90 19.06
C LYS A 30 -19.46 13.49 19.23
N MET A 31 -18.45 12.65 19.36
CA MET A 31 -17.06 13.10 19.48
C MET A 31 -16.58 13.81 18.22
N VAL A 32 -16.88 13.28 17.03
CA VAL A 32 -16.57 13.92 15.75
C VAL A 32 -17.29 15.26 15.62
N SER A 33 -18.59 15.32 15.93
CA SER A 33 -19.34 16.58 15.93
C SER A 33 -18.71 17.63 16.86
N LYS A 34 -18.33 17.23 18.08
CA LYS A 34 -17.64 18.12 19.02
C LYS A 34 -16.30 18.63 18.48
N ARG A 35 -15.51 17.77 17.83
CA ARG A 35 -14.23 18.17 17.20
C ARG A 35 -14.44 19.15 16.07
N LEU A 36 -15.43 18.93 15.21
CA LEU A 36 -15.75 19.82 14.09
C LEU A 36 -16.20 21.21 14.59
N ASN A 37 -17.06 21.24 15.61
CA ASN A 37 -17.55 22.50 16.20
C ASN A 37 -16.47 23.26 16.99
N LYS A 38 -15.49 22.55 17.56
CA LYS A 38 -14.38 23.15 18.32
C LYS A 38 -13.09 23.30 17.50
N ARG A 39 -13.14 23.14 16.18
CA ARG A 39 -11.96 23.32 15.33
C ARG A 39 -11.50 24.79 15.42
N PRO A 40 -10.19 25.07 15.59
CA PRO A 40 -9.69 26.44 15.78
C PRO A 40 -9.91 27.34 14.57
N ILE A 41 -9.95 26.77 13.36
CA ILE A 41 -10.24 27.47 12.11
C ILE A 41 -11.56 26.94 11.56
N GLY A 42 -12.51 27.83 11.32
CA GLY A 42 -13.82 27.48 10.77
C GLY A 42 -13.74 27.05 9.31
N SER A 43 -14.58 26.09 8.90
CA SER A 43 -14.56 25.51 7.55
C SER A 43 -14.74 26.55 6.43
N LYS A 44 -15.56 27.59 6.65
CA LYS A 44 -15.75 28.68 5.67
C LYS A 44 -14.46 29.45 5.42
N ARG A 45 -13.77 29.86 6.50
CA ARG A 45 -12.51 30.61 6.41
C ARG A 45 -11.42 29.76 5.76
N LEU A 46 -11.31 28.50 6.19
CA LEU A 46 -10.36 27.56 5.59
C LEU A 46 -10.56 27.45 4.07
N LEU A 47 -11.81 27.32 3.62
CA LEU A 47 -12.13 27.23 2.19
C LEU A 47 -11.69 28.48 1.44
N ILE A 48 -12.00 29.68 1.96
CA ILE A 48 -11.60 30.95 1.36
C ILE A 48 -10.08 31.03 1.23
N GLU A 49 -9.34 30.76 2.32
CA GLU A 49 -7.88 30.79 2.32
C GLU A 49 -7.27 29.80 1.31
N HIS A 50 -7.85 28.60 1.15
CA HIS A 50 -7.37 27.63 0.15
C HIS A 50 -7.65 28.07 -1.29
N ILE A 51 -8.80 28.71 -1.53
CA ILE A 51 -9.15 29.23 -2.86
C ILE A 51 -8.28 30.43 -3.20
N GLU A 52 -8.06 31.35 -2.27
CA GLU A 52 -7.17 32.51 -2.46
C GLU A 52 -5.75 32.05 -2.74
N PHE A 53 -5.23 31.10 -1.97
CA PHE A 53 -3.92 30.49 -2.21
C PHE A 53 -3.84 29.83 -3.60
N ALA A 54 -4.87 29.08 -3.99
CA ALA A 54 -4.93 28.47 -5.32
C ALA A 54 -5.05 29.51 -6.45
N ALA A 55 -5.72 30.64 -6.22
CA ALA A 55 -5.83 31.73 -7.18
C ALA A 55 -4.50 32.50 -7.32
N GLU A 56 -3.76 32.68 -6.24
CA GLU A 56 -2.46 33.37 -6.21
C GLU A 56 -1.35 32.53 -6.83
N PHE A 57 -1.23 31.25 -6.44
CA PHE A 57 -0.11 30.39 -6.85
C PHE A 57 -0.47 29.40 -7.97
N GLY A 58 -1.75 29.22 -8.29
CA GLY A 58 -2.18 28.33 -9.36
C GLY A 58 -1.87 26.86 -9.07
N ARG A 59 -1.27 26.18 -10.06
CA ARG A 59 -0.88 24.77 -9.96
C ARG A 59 0.39 24.63 -9.13
N LEU A 60 0.29 23.84 -8.07
CA LEU A 60 1.42 23.51 -7.20
C LEU A 60 1.94 22.13 -7.59
N ASP A 61 2.91 22.08 -8.48
CA ASP A 61 3.43 20.80 -9.00
C ASP A 61 4.03 19.90 -7.89
N MET A 62 4.47 20.50 -6.78
CA MET A 62 4.91 19.75 -5.58
C MET A 62 3.79 19.00 -4.86
N LEU A 63 2.52 19.37 -5.06
CA LEU A 63 1.36 18.67 -4.52
C LEU A 63 0.85 17.58 -5.47
N ASP A 64 1.30 17.55 -6.73
CA ASP A 64 0.98 16.45 -7.63
C ASP A 64 1.84 15.23 -7.27
N LEU A 65 1.27 14.04 -7.41
CA LEU A 65 2.04 12.82 -7.23
C LEU A 65 3.07 12.73 -8.35
N GLY A 66 4.36 12.77 -8.02
CA GLY A 66 5.42 12.61 -9.03
C GLY A 66 5.26 11.35 -9.88
N SER A 67 4.68 10.30 -9.28
CA SER A 67 4.29 9.06 -9.97
C SER A 67 3.34 9.23 -11.16
N ARG A 68 2.54 10.31 -11.24
CA ARG A 68 1.64 10.56 -12.37
C ARG A 68 2.41 10.73 -13.69
N ASN A 69 3.63 11.28 -13.61
CA ASN A 69 4.47 11.58 -14.76
C ASN A 69 5.58 10.55 -14.96
N MET A 70 5.66 9.51 -14.13
CA MET A 70 6.66 8.45 -14.23
C MET A 70 6.25 7.41 -15.27
N GLY A 71 7.22 6.96 -16.08
CA GLY A 71 7.03 5.83 -16.99
C GLY A 71 6.94 4.50 -16.22
N ILE A 72 6.50 3.43 -16.90
CA ILE A 72 6.34 2.09 -16.30
C ILE A 72 7.64 1.61 -15.62
N ILE A 73 8.79 1.89 -16.21
CA ILE A 73 10.11 1.47 -15.71
C ILE A 73 10.42 2.11 -14.36
N GLU A 74 10.28 3.43 -14.26
CA GLU A 74 10.54 4.20 -13.04
C GLU A 74 9.47 3.93 -11.97
N TYR A 75 8.20 3.90 -12.37
CA TYR A 75 7.08 3.65 -11.46
C TYR A 75 7.22 2.30 -10.74
N TYR A 76 7.64 1.25 -11.45
CA TYR A 76 7.88 -0.07 -10.87
C TYR A 76 9.33 -0.32 -10.45
N ASN A 77 10.24 0.65 -10.60
CA ASN A 77 11.68 0.51 -10.32
C ASN A 77 12.28 -0.77 -10.95
N LEU A 78 11.93 -1.03 -12.22
CA LEU A 78 12.34 -2.26 -12.91
C LEU A 78 13.86 -2.36 -13.06
N ASP A 79 14.52 -1.21 -13.21
CA ASP A 79 15.98 -1.07 -13.22
C ASP A 79 16.66 -1.57 -11.95
N ILE A 80 15.97 -1.53 -10.79
CA ILE A 80 16.47 -2.08 -9.52
C ILE A 80 16.05 -3.55 -9.36
N ILE A 81 14.81 -3.89 -9.72
CA ILE A 81 14.27 -5.25 -9.53
C ILE A 81 15.03 -6.28 -10.38
N PHE A 82 15.32 -5.98 -11.65
CA PHE A 82 15.98 -6.93 -12.55
C PHE A 82 17.38 -7.36 -12.07
N PRO A 83 18.30 -6.45 -11.70
CA PRO A 83 19.60 -6.84 -11.15
C PRO A 83 19.50 -7.61 -9.85
N VAL A 84 18.58 -7.25 -8.95
CA VAL A 84 18.41 -7.94 -7.66
C VAL A 84 17.95 -9.37 -7.88
N ILE A 85 16.92 -9.60 -8.69
CA ILE A 85 16.43 -10.96 -9.01
C ILE A 85 17.52 -11.77 -9.70
N THR A 86 18.21 -11.18 -10.67
CA THR A 86 19.29 -11.87 -11.40
C THR A 86 20.43 -12.26 -10.46
N GLY A 87 20.83 -11.37 -9.54
CA GLY A 87 21.84 -11.65 -8.53
C GLY A 87 21.44 -12.79 -7.59
N ILE A 88 20.19 -12.83 -7.16
CA ILE A 88 19.66 -13.93 -6.33
C ILE A 88 19.70 -15.26 -7.10
N ILE A 89 19.29 -15.29 -8.37
CA ILE A 89 19.31 -16.50 -9.20
C ILE A 89 20.73 -17.03 -9.37
N ILE A 90 21.69 -16.14 -9.68
CA ILE A 90 23.11 -16.50 -9.82
C ILE A 90 23.63 -17.07 -8.50
N PHE A 91 23.35 -16.41 -7.38
CA PHE A 91 23.80 -16.86 -6.07
C PHE A 91 23.26 -18.26 -5.72
N VAL A 92 21.97 -18.51 -5.93
CA VAL A 92 21.36 -19.82 -5.74
C VAL A 92 21.98 -20.87 -6.66
N SER A 93 22.19 -20.55 -7.95
CA SER A 93 22.81 -21.47 -8.90
C SER A 93 24.25 -21.85 -8.51
N LEU A 94 25.02 -20.90 -7.97
CA LEU A 94 26.38 -21.15 -7.48
C LEU A 94 26.39 -22.09 -6.29
N ILE A 95 25.47 -21.89 -5.33
CA ILE A 95 25.32 -22.80 -4.18
C ILE A 95 25.00 -24.22 -4.66
N PHE A 96 24.01 -24.37 -5.55
CA PHE A 96 23.68 -25.68 -6.11
C PHE A 96 24.85 -26.32 -6.86
N PHE A 97 25.59 -25.55 -7.65
CA PHE A 97 26.77 -26.02 -8.37
C PHE A 97 27.87 -26.51 -7.42
N ILE A 98 28.13 -25.78 -6.33
CA ILE A 98 29.12 -26.15 -5.31
C ILE A 98 28.68 -27.45 -4.62
N ILE A 99 27.42 -27.55 -4.18
CA ILE A 99 26.87 -28.77 -3.56
C ILE A 99 27.00 -29.96 -4.52
N PHE A 100 26.57 -29.80 -5.78
CA PHE A 100 26.67 -30.85 -6.79
C PHE A 100 28.12 -31.30 -7.01
N ARG A 101 29.07 -30.36 -7.06
CA ARG A 101 30.50 -30.66 -7.21
C ARG A 101 31.04 -31.43 -6.00
N ILE A 102 30.66 -31.07 -4.78
CA ILE A 102 31.06 -31.77 -3.55
C ILE A 102 30.50 -33.19 -3.56
N VAL A 103 29.21 -33.37 -3.83
CA VAL A 103 28.55 -34.68 -3.90
C VAL A 103 29.24 -35.57 -4.95
N ARG A 104 29.49 -35.04 -6.16
CA ARG A 104 30.19 -35.79 -7.21
C ARG A 104 31.60 -36.23 -6.78
N ARG A 105 32.35 -35.37 -6.07
CA ARG A 105 33.69 -35.73 -5.56
C ARG A 105 33.61 -36.85 -4.53
N LEU A 106 32.62 -36.83 -3.62
CA LEU A 106 32.41 -37.89 -2.65
C LEU A 106 32.06 -39.24 -3.33
N PHE A 107 31.18 -39.24 -4.33
CA PHE A 107 30.84 -40.46 -5.09
C PHE A 107 32.03 -41.05 -5.87
N ILE A 108 32.86 -40.22 -6.52
CA ILE A 108 34.06 -40.70 -7.24
C ILE A 108 35.09 -41.29 -6.27
N THR A 109 35.23 -40.72 -5.07
CA THR A 109 36.19 -41.21 -4.07
C THR A 109 35.76 -42.57 -3.51
N LYS A 110 34.45 -42.83 -3.44
CA LYS A 110 33.89 -44.11 -3.00
C LYS A 110 34.14 -45.25 -3.99
N ILE A 111 34.14 -44.97 -5.30
CA ILE A 111 34.37 -45.98 -6.37
C ILE A 111 35.84 -46.44 -6.45
N LYS A 112 36.80 -45.63 -5.99
CA LYS A 112 38.24 -45.98 -6.01
C LYS A 112 38.70 -46.79 -4.79
N LYS A 113 37.80 -47.14 -3.87
CA LYS A 113 38.16 -47.75 -2.59
C LYS A 113 37.75 -49.23 -2.44
N ASP A 114 37.36 -49.88 -3.53
CA ASP A 114 37.19 -51.33 -3.63
C ASP A 114 38.31 -51.94 -4.49
#